data_AF-A0A7J2U531-F1
#
_entry.id   AF-A0A7J2U531-F1
#
_cell.length_a   1.000
_cell.length_b   1.000
_cell.length_c   1.000
_cell.angle_alpha   90.00
_cell.angle_beta   90.00
_cell.angle_gamma   90.00
#
_symmetry.space_group_name_H-M   'P 1'
#
loop_
_entity.id
_entity.type
_entity.pdbx_description
1 polymer ?
#
loop_
_entity_poly.entity_id
_entity_poly.type
_entity_poly.pdbx_seq_one_letter_code
_entity_poly.pdbx_strand_id
1 'polypeptide(L)'
;MPMDAARLLDELRKSIPLEKLREALAPEIRKSMIFSPALYGIPIIVYGEGFLGQFLRHAYMQVMGVRYWLIEFGITTLYGELKNGSYVPLLVLRMPTTYVFEYKPDDFERFFVVEDTKGYIDVLERQIINLDRVMQVKDPVMVIDRYDLLKDRTPDEFMEKVKEQQELIMRMQRALWEYEKNVGDYRANVVMLQARVSKLQEQLMWYQERLTKAVVELQSMQQELVRLRDEVFVRGVEAEALERGRRRLVDIVDRLGHVAEILTTWREEIAELETAKTPKPEEKEAKSK
;
A
#
# COMPACT_ATOMS: atom_id res chain seq x y z
N MET A 1 -73.62 43.10 -47.06
CA MET A 1 -73.44 41.85 -46.29
C MET A 1 -72.01 41.82 -45.81
N PRO A 2 -71.76 41.62 -44.50
CA PRO A 2 -70.40 41.46 -44.01
C PRO A 2 -69.84 40.17 -44.60
N MET A 3 -68.79 40.28 -45.43
CA MET A 3 -68.07 39.10 -45.88
C MET A 3 -67.38 38.49 -44.65
N ASP A 4 -67.73 37.25 -44.33
CA ASP A 4 -67.13 36.48 -43.25
C ASP A 4 -65.61 36.45 -43.41
N ALA A 5 -64.91 37.25 -42.61
CA ALA A 5 -63.45 37.30 -42.58
C ALA A 5 -62.83 35.91 -42.37
N ALA A 6 -63.57 34.98 -41.77
CA ALA A 6 -63.20 33.59 -41.60
C ALA A 6 -63.08 32.82 -42.94
N ARG A 7 -63.97 33.06 -43.91
CA ARG A 7 -63.91 32.39 -45.23
C ARG A 7 -62.77 32.91 -46.10
N LEU A 8 -62.52 34.21 -46.04
CA LEU A 8 -61.42 34.85 -46.78
C LEU A 8 -60.06 34.40 -46.23
N LEU A 9 -59.95 34.24 -44.91
CA LEU A 9 -58.77 33.64 -44.26
C LEU A 9 -58.58 32.17 -44.67
N ASP A 10 -59.63 31.36 -44.72
CA ASP A 10 -59.53 29.95 -45.12
C ASP A 10 -59.15 29.76 -46.61
N GLU A 11 -59.59 30.65 -47.50
CA GLU A 11 -59.14 30.66 -48.90
C GLU A 11 -57.68 31.12 -49.05
N LEU A 12 -57.24 32.08 -48.24
CA LEU A 12 -55.84 32.50 -48.17
C LEU A 12 -54.93 31.39 -47.61
N ARG A 13 -55.42 30.61 -46.63
CA ARG A 13 -54.69 29.45 -46.08
C ARG A 13 -54.48 28.32 -47.08
N LYS A 14 -55.37 28.17 -48.07
CA LYS A 14 -55.28 27.14 -49.11
C LYS A 14 -54.35 27.54 -50.26
N SER A 15 -54.28 28.84 -50.56
CA SER A 15 -53.52 29.38 -51.68
C SER A 15 -52.07 29.72 -51.33
N ILE A 16 -51.79 30.07 -50.07
CA ILE A 16 -50.44 30.40 -49.62
C ILE A 16 -50.00 29.37 -48.59
N PRO A 17 -48.94 28.57 -48.85
CA PRO A 17 -48.43 27.63 -47.87
C PRO A 17 -47.95 28.40 -46.63
N LEU A 18 -48.78 28.39 -45.58
CA LEU A 18 -48.56 29.08 -44.31
C LEU A 18 -47.26 28.67 -43.63
N GLU A 19 -46.75 27.47 -43.91
CA GLU A 19 -45.46 26.99 -43.42
C GLU A 19 -44.31 27.84 -43.98
N LYS A 20 -44.33 28.16 -45.27
CA LYS A 20 -43.36 29.10 -45.89
C LYS A 20 -43.54 30.53 -45.40
N LEU A 21 -44.77 30.91 -45.06
CA LEU A 21 -45.11 32.23 -44.52
C LEU A 21 -44.63 32.39 -43.07
N ARG A 22 -44.62 31.32 -42.27
CA ARG A 22 -44.06 31.34 -40.90
C ARG A 22 -42.54 31.47 -40.89
N GLU A 23 -41.84 30.85 -41.84
CA GLU A 23 -40.40 31.09 -42.03
C GLU A 23 -40.12 32.52 -42.51
N ALA A 24 -40.96 33.07 -43.39
CA ALA A 24 -40.82 34.44 -43.89
C ALA A 24 -41.25 35.53 -42.88
N LEU A 25 -42.12 35.21 -41.91
CA LEU A 25 -42.63 36.13 -40.87
C LEU A 25 -41.95 35.96 -39.51
N ALA A 26 -41.01 35.02 -39.37
CA ALA A 26 -40.09 35.08 -38.24
C ALA A 26 -39.46 36.47 -38.28
N PRO A 27 -39.51 37.27 -37.19
CA PRO A 27 -38.85 38.56 -37.20
C PRO A 27 -37.42 38.29 -37.62
N GLU A 28 -36.99 38.85 -38.76
CA GLU A 28 -35.58 38.93 -39.09
C GLU A 28 -34.97 39.62 -37.89
N ILE A 29 -34.38 38.84 -36.98
CA ILE A 29 -33.50 39.39 -35.98
C ILE A 29 -32.32 39.81 -36.81
N ARG A 30 -32.40 41.00 -37.43
CA ARG A 30 -31.25 41.74 -37.92
C ARG A 30 -30.47 42.14 -36.68
N LYS A 31 -29.88 41.13 -36.03
CA LYS A 31 -28.68 41.30 -35.22
C LYS A 31 -27.76 42.03 -36.17
N SER A 32 -27.32 43.23 -35.81
CA SER A 32 -26.44 44.03 -36.64
C SER A 32 -25.26 43.18 -37.08
N MET A 33 -25.33 42.63 -38.30
CA MET A 33 -24.31 41.75 -38.81
C MET A 33 -23.13 42.62 -39.19
N ILE A 34 -21.98 42.24 -38.68
CA ILE A 34 -20.72 42.90 -38.88
C ILE A 34 -20.14 42.35 -40.19
N PHE A 35 -19.80 43.25 -41.09
CA PHE A 35 -19.05 42.93 -42.29
C PHE A 35 -17.56 42.93 -41.95
N SER A 36 -16.89 41.82 -42.23
CA SER A 36 -15.44 41.71 -42.10
C SER A 36 -14.80 41.55 -43.48
N PRO A 37 -14.10 42.57 -44.02
CA PRO A 37 -13.50 42.50 -45.35
C PRO A 37 -12.49 41.34 -45.49
N ALA A 38 -11.77 41.02 -44.41
CA ALA A 38 -10.76 39.96 -44.41
C ALA A 38 -11.39 38.56 -44.54
N LEU A 39 -12.62 38.38 -44.06
CA LEU A 39 -13.31 37.09 -44.05
C LEU A 39 -14.26 36.91 -45.22
N TYR A 40 -14.61 38.00 -45.91
CA TYR A 40 -15.59 37.96 -46.98
C TYR A 40 -15.18 37.04 -48.15
N GLY A 41 -16.10 36.17 -48.56
CA GLY A 41 -15.89 35.22 -49.66
C GLY A 41 -14.99 34.04 -49.30
N ILE A 42 -14.59 33.88 -48.04
CA ILE A 42 -13.75 32.74 -47.61
C ILE A 42 -14.57 31.46 -47.52
N PRO A 43 -14.18 30.37 -48.21
CA PRO A 43 -14.77 29.05 -48.05
C PRO A 43 -14.79 28.59 -46.59
N ILE A 44 -15.95 28.15 -46.12
CA ILE A 44 -16.16 27.56 -44.79
C ILE A 44 -16.31 26.05 -44.94
N ILE A 45 -15.46 25.31 -44.24
CA ILE A 45 -15.55 23.85 -44.10
C ILE A 45 -15.82 23.53 -42.65
N VAL A 46 -16.92 22.82 -42.40
CA VAL A 46 -17.21 22.25 -41.08
C VAL A 46 -16.72 20.81 -41.06
N TYR A 47 -15.89 20.49 -40.07
CA TYR A 47 -15.41 19.14 -39.88
C TYR A 47 -16.59 18.20 -39.55
N GLY A 48 -16.78 17.16 -40.36
CA GLY A 48 -17.91 16.22 -40.28
C GLY A 48 -19.08 16.52 -41.23
N GLU A 49 -19.31 17.79 -41.61
CA GLU A 49 -20.41 18.18 -42.53
C GLU A 49 -19.91 18.52 -43.94
N GLY A 50 -18.63 18.88 -44.08
CA GLY A 50 -18.01 19.24 -45.35
C GLY A 50 -18.13 20.73 -45.67
N PHE A 51 -18.20 21.06 -46.96
CA PHE A 51 -18.23 22.44 -47.44
C PHE A 51 -19.63 23.04 -47.30
N LEU A 52 -19.76 24.12 -46.53
CA LEU A 52 -21.04 24.81 -46.32
C LEU A 52 -21.29 25.92 -47.35
N GLY A 53 -20.25 26.68 -47.67
CA GLY A 53 -20.36 27.89 -48.48
C GLY A 53 -19.21 28.84 -48.22
N GLN A 54 -19.39 30.10 -48.57
CA GLN A 54 -18.47 31.19 -48.31
C GLN A 54 -19.01 32.06 -47.17
N PHE A 55 -18.09 32.59 -46.37
CA PHE A 55 -18.38 33.56 -45.33
C PHE A 55 -18.87 34.87 -45.94
N LEU A 56 -20.03 35.36 -45.49
CA LEU A 56 -20.57 36.66 -45.89
C LEU A 56 -20.40 37.67 -44.74
N ARG A 57 -21.05 37.39 -43.61
CA ARG A 57 -21.14 38.31 -42.46
C ARG A 57 -21.21 37.52 -41.17
N HIS A 58 -21.01 38.18 -40.03
CA HIS A 58 -21.20 37.53 -38.74
C HIS A 58 -21.81 38.46 -37.69
N ALA A 59 -22.42 37.90 -36.67
CA ALA A 59 -22.84 38.63 -35.47
C ALA A 59 -22.24 37.97 -34.23
N TYR A 60 -21.95 38.77 -33.21
CA TYR A 60 -21.54 38.26 -31.91
C TYR A 60 -22.75 38.04 -31.03
N MET A 61 -22.82 36.87 -30.40
CA MET A 61 -23.77 36.58 -29.34
C MET A 61 -23.01 36.17 -28.09
N GLN A 62 -23.25 36.86 -26.98
CA GLN A 62 -22.67 36.48 -25.70
C GLN A 62 -23.73 35.74 -24.88
N VAL A 63 -23.49 34.47 -24.59
CA VAL A 63 -24.38 33.64 -23.77
C VAL A 63 -23.55 33.11 -22.61
N MET A 64 -23.99 33.40 -21.37
CA MET A 64 -23.31 32.97 -20.14
C MET A 64 -21.80 33.25 -20.11
N GLY A 65 -21.38 34.43 -20.58
CA GLY A 65 -19.98 34.85 -20.59
C GLY A 65 -19.13 34.27 -21.73
N VAL A 66 -19.68 33.36 -22.54
CA VAL A 66 -19.00 32.77 -23.70
C VAL A 66 -19.43 33.45 -24.99
N ARG A 67 -18.46 33.74 -25.88
CA ARG A 67 -18.69 34.43 -27.15
C ARG A 67 -18.94 33.44 -28.28
N TYR A 68 -20.14 33.52 -28.84
CA TYR A 68 -20.57 32.81 -30.03
C TYR A 68 -20.50 33.73 -31.24
N TRP A 69 -20.09 33.14 -32.36
CA TRP A 69 -20.16 33.72 -33.68
C TRP A 69 -21.36 33.12 -34.39
N LEU A 70 -22.30 33.98 -34.78
CA LEU A 70 -23.36 33.62 -35.72
C LEU A 70 -22.90 34.06 -37.10
N ILE A 71 -22.44 33.10 -37.91
CA ILE A 71 -21.89 33.35 -39.24
C ILE A 71 -22.98 33.15 -40.28
N GLU A 72 -23.19 34.15 -41.12
CA GLU A 72 -23.99 34.06 -42.33
C GLU A 72 -23.12 33.51 -43.46
N PHE A 73 -23.57 32.42 -44.07
CA PHE A 73 -22.86 31.79 -45.18
C PHE A 73 -23.73 31.71 -46.43
N GLY A 74 -23.08 31.76 -47.59
CA GLY A 74 -23.74 31.75 -48.88
C GLY A 74 -22.78 31.45 -50.01
N ILE A 75 -23.17 31.77 -51.23
CA ILE A 75 -22.28 31.75 -52.40
C ILE A 75 -22.14 33.18 -52.89
N THR A 76 -20.90 33.60 -53.10
CA THR A 76 -20.57 34.90 -53.66
C THR A 76 -20.05 34.71 -55.07
N THR A 77 -20.74 35.29 -56.04
CA THR A 77 -20.32 35.28 -57.44
C THR A 77 -20.11 36.71 -57.92
N LEU A 78 -18.93 36.99 -58.46
CA LEU A 78 -18.64 38.25 -59.13
C LEU A 78 -19.05 38.14 -60.59
N TYR A 79 -19.94 39.02 -61.04
CA TYR A 79 -20.31 39.16 -62.44
C TYR A 79 -19.72 40.42 -63.03
N GLY A 80 -19.29 40.33 -64.29
CA GLY A 80 -19.01 41.48 -65.15
C GLY A 80 -20.15 41.66 -66.14
N GLU A 81 -20.64 42.89 -66.27
CA GLU A 81 -21.49 43.26 -67.40
C GLU A 81 -20.61 43.72 -68.55
N LEU A 82 -20.73 43.07 -69.69
CA LEU A 82 -20.09 43.48 -70.93
C LEU A 82 -20.82 44.68 -71.54
N LYS A 83 -20.13 45.49 -72.34
CA LYS A 83 -20.72 46.58 -73.15
C LYS A 83 -21.88 46.16 -74.06
N ASN A 84 -21.99 44.86 -74.32
CA ASN A 84 -23.06 44.28 -75.13
C ASN A 84 -24.31 43.91 -74.31
N GLY A 85 -24.35 44.21 -73.00
CA GLY A 85 -25.48 43.94 -72.09
C GLY A 85 -25.55 42.49 -71.57
N SER A 86 -24.55 41.65 -71.86
CA SER A 86 -24.47 40.28 -71.36
C SER A 86 -23.75 40.21 -70.02
N TYR A 87 -24.23 39.37 -69.10
CA TYR A 87 -23.61 39.12 -67.81
C TYR A 87 -22.76 37.86 -67.83
N VAL A 88 -21.51 37.99 -67.38
CA VAL A 88 -20.54 36.89 -67.37
C VAL A 88 -19.98 36.69 -65.96
N PRO A 89 -20.04 35.47 -65.38
CA PRO A 89 -19.47 35.22 -64.07
C PRO A 89 -17.95 35.21 -64.18
N LEU A 90 -17.27 36.09 -63.45
CA LEU A 90 -15.82 36.23 -63.45
C LEU A 90 -15.17 35.45 -62.30
N LEU A 91 -15.77 35.51 -61.10
CA LEU A 91 -15.31 34.74 -59.95
C LEU A 91 -16.48 33.96 -59.38
N VAL A 92 -16.34 32.64 -59.28
CA VAL A 92 -17.30 31.75 -58.59
C VAL A 92 -16.54 31.05 -57.48
N LEU A 93 -17.02 31.10 -56.24
CA LEU A 93 -16.34 30.49 -55.08
C LEU A 93 -14.88 30.94 -54.93
N ARG A 94 -14.60 32.21 -55.27
CA ARG A 94 -13.25 32.81 -55.25
C ARG A 94 -12.28 32.22 -56.28
N MET A 95 -12.76 31.39 -57.21
CA MET A 95 -11.99 30.87 -58.34
C MET A 95 -12.31 31.66 -59.61
N PRO A 96 -11.28 32.06 -60.40
CA PRO A 96 -11.50 32.68 -61.70
C PRO A 96 -12.14 31.68 -62.66
N THR A 97 -13.17 32.12 -63.36
CA THR A 97 -13.75 31.39 -64.48
C THR A 97 -12.92 31.62 -65.75
N THR A 98 -13.16 30.83 -66.79
CA THR A 98 -12.48 30.96 -68.09
C THR A 98 -12.61 32.37 -68.67
N TYR A 99 -13.72 33.05 -68.40
CA TYR A 99 -14.04 34.37 -68.91
C TYR A 99 -13.09 35.48 -68.43
N VAL A 100 -12.40 35.29 -67.30
CA VAL A 100 -11.35 36.21 -66.83
C VAL A 100 -10.16 36.23 -67.79
N PHE A 101 -9.92 35.14 -68.54
CA PHE A 101 -8.83 35.04 -69.51
C PHE A 101 -9.26 35.41 -70.93
N GLU A 102 -10.55 35.33 -71.23
CA GLU A 102 -11.10 35.61 -72.57
C GLU A 102 -11.35 37.11 -72.81
N TYR A 103 -11.80 37.83 -71.79
CA TYR A 103 -12.18 39.24 -71.89
C TYR A 103 -11.16 40.15 -71.20
N LYS A 104 -10.88 41.31 -71.81
CA LYS A 104 -10.01 42.30 -71.19
C LYS A 104 -10.81 43.18 -70.23
N PRO A 105 -10.16 43.79 -69.20
CA PRO A 105 -10.82 44.69 -68.27
C PRO A 105 -11.62 45.83 -68.95
N ASP A 106 -11.16 46.30 -70.11
CA ASP A 106 -11.80 47.39 -70.87
C ASP A 106 -13.12 46.99 -71.56
N ASP A 107 -13.43 45.70 -71.63
CA ASP A 107 -14.64 45.17 -72.27
C ASP A 107 -15.86 45.21 -71.32
N PHE A 108 -15.63 45.49 -70.04
CA PHE A 108 -16.65 45.53 -68.99
C PHE A 108 -17.12 46.97 -68.70
N GLU A 109 -18.43 47.14 -68.50
CA GLU A 109 -19.02 48.42 -68.06
C GLU A 109 -19.09 48.53 -66.54
N ARG A 110 -19.46 47.44 -65.88
CA ARG A 110 -19.54 47.37 -64.41
C ARG A 110 -19.27 45.95 -63.91
N PHE A 111 -18.78 45.90 -62.68
CA PHE A 111 -18.68 44.67 -61.91
C PHE A 111 -19.66 44.74 -60.74
N PHE A 112 -20.40 43.67 -60.51
CA PHE A 112 -21.29 43.56 -59.36
C PHE A 112 -21.19 42.17 -58.74
N VAL A 113 -21.38 42.12 -57.43
CA VAL A 113 -21.33 40.90 -56.66
C VAL A 113 -22.76 40.45 -56.37
N VAL A 114 -23.05 39.19 -56.66
CA VAL A 114 -24.31 38.55 -56.29
C VAL A 114 -24.04 37.64 -55.10
N GLU A 115 -24.72 37.92 -53.99
CA GLU A 115 -24.72 37.12 -52.77
C GLU A 115 -25.97 36.24 -52.75
N ASP A 116 -25.80 34.93 -52.76
CA ASP A 116 -26.87 33.95 -52.55
C ASP A 116 -26.75 33.36 -51.14
N THR A 117 -27.53 33.89 -50.20
CA THR A 117 -27.50 33.53 -48.78
C THR A 117 -28.14 32.17 -48.57
N LYS A 118 -27.37 31.21 -48.03
CA LYS A 118 -27.87 29.85 -47.77
C LYS A 118 -28.40 29.67 -46.36
N GLY A 119 -27.81 30.35 -45.38
CA GLY A 119 -28.24 30.25 -43.99
C GLY A 119 -27.22 30.77 -42.99
N TYR A 120 -27.43 30.36 -41.73
CA TYR A 120 -26.61 30.77 -40.59
C TYR A 120 -26.04 29.56 -39.87
N ILE A 121 -24.82 29.70 -39.37
CA ILE A 121 -24.19 28.74 -38.47
C ILE A 121 -23.77 29.44 -37.18
N ASP A 122 -24.16 28.86 -36.06
CA ASP A 122 -23.75 29.26 -34.71
C ASP A 122 -22.55 28.42 -34.27
N VAL A 123 -21.44 29.08 -33.98
CA VAL A 123 -20.19 28.43 -33.57
C VAL A 123 -19.55 29.18 -32.42
N LEU A 124 -18.86 28.46 -31.53
CA LEU A 124 -18.03 29.10 -30.53
C LEU A 124 -16.77 29.67 -31.19
N GLU A 125 -16.26 30.81 -30.70
CA GLU A 125 -15.00 31.38 -31.21
C GLU A 125 -13.85 30.35 -31.12
N ARG A 126 -13.81 29.55 -30.04
CA ARG A 126 -12.80 28.49 -29.83
C ARG A 126 -12.90 27.31 -30.83
N GLN A 127 -14.03 27.15 -31.49
CA GLN A 127 -14.30 26.06 -32.44
C GLN A 127 -13.85 26.41 -33.86
N ILE A 128 -13.54 27.68 -34.13
CA ILE A 128 -12.92 28.10 -35.38
C ILE A 128 -11.40 27.88 -35.25
N ILE A 129 -10.87 26.85 -35.90
CA ILE A 129 -9.52 26.34 -35.63
C ILE A 129 -8.45 27.36 -36.07
N ASN A 130 -8.66 27.97 -37.24
CA ASN A 130 -7.66 28.81 -37.88
C ASN A 130 -8.09 30.27 -37.99
N LEU A 131 -8.94 30.75 -37.08
CA LEU A 131 -9.51 32.11 -37.11
C LEU A 131 -8.43 33.19 -37.31
N ASP A 132 -7.37 33.17 -36.48
CA ASP A 132 -6.29 34.17 -36.55
C ASP A 132 -5.56 34.16 -37.90
N ARG A 133 -5.31 32.97 -38.45
CA ARG A 133 -4.61 32.80 -39.73
C ARG A 133 -5.47 33.25 -40.91
N VAL A 134 -6.77 33.00 -40.84
CA VAL A 134 -7.75 33.43 -41.85
C VAL A 134 -7.94 34.95 -41.80
N MET A 135 -8.00 35.55 -40.61
CA MET A 135 -8.06 37.01 -40.46
C MET A 135 -6.79 37.71 -40.98
N GLN A 136 -5.63 37.05 -40.90
CA GLN A 136 -4.37 37.50 -41.50
C GLN A 136 -4.23 37.18 -42.99
N VAL A 137 -5.27 36.61 -43.62
CA VAL A 137 -5.27 36.21 -45.05
C VAL A 137 -4.16 35.19 -45.39
N LYS A 138 -3.66 34.46 -44.38
CA LYS A 138 -2.65 33.40 -44.57
C LYS A 138 -3.26 32.10 -45.04
N ASP A 139 -4.46 31.79 -44.53
CA ASP A 139 -5.17 30.57 -44.88
C ASP A 139 -6.36 30.91 -45.80
N PRO A 140 -6.50 30.23 -46.96
CA PRO A 140 -7.54 30.53 -47.93
C PRO A 140 -8.92 29.97 -47.56
N VAL A 141 -9.00 29.10 -46.53
CA VAL A 141 -10.21 28.37 -46.10
C VAL A 141 -10.35 28.48 -44.59
N MET A 142 -11.58 28.72 -44.13
CA MET A 142 -11.95 28.69 -42.71
C MET A 142 -12.39 27.29 -42.33
N VAL A 143 -11.74 26.71 -41.31
CA VAL A 143 -12.06 25.39 -40.77
C VAL A 143 -12.74 25.54 -39.42
N ILE A 144 -13.93 24.98 -39.33
CA ILE A 144 -14.77 25.02 -38.14
C ILE A 144 -14.94 23.60 -37.62
N ASP A 145 -14.67 23.41 -36.33
CA ASP A 145 -14.93 22.16 -35.62
C ASP A 145 -16.14 22.33 -34.70
N ARG A 146 -17.34 22.31 -35.28
CA ARG A 146 -18.61 22.53 -34.56
C ARG A 146 -18.82 21.50 -33.44
N TYR A 147 -18.32 20.29 -33.64
CA TYR A 147 -18.52 19.13 -32.77
C TYR A 147 -17.30 18.84 -31.86
N ASP A 148 -16.27 19.70 -31.88
CA ASP A 148 -14.99 19.51 -31.15
C ASP A 148 -14.29 18.16 -31.46
N LEU A 149 -14.52 17.58 -32.64
CA LEU A 149 -14.00 16.27 -33.08
C LEU A 149 -12.49 16.24 -33.30
N LEU A 150 -11.89 17.36 -33.69
CA LEU A 150 -10.44 17.48 -33.92
C LEU A 150 -9.68 17.74 -32.62
N LYS A 151 -10.35 18.29 -31.60
CA LYS A 151 -9.75 18.55 -30.28
C LYS A 151 -9.87 17.38 -29.32
N ASP A 152 -10.68 16.36 -29.62
CA ASP A 152 -10.86 15.17 -28.77
C ASP A 152 -9.74 14.10 -28.92
N ARG A 153 -8.50 14.52 -29.22
CA ARG A 153 -7.32 13.71 -28.88
C ARG A 153 -7.06 13.92 -27.40
N THR A 154 -7.63 13.06 -26.55
CA THR A 154 -7.38 12.88 -25.10
C THR A 154 -6.93 14.15 -24.37
N PRO A 155 -7.79 14.80 -23.55
CA PRO A 155 -7.41 16.00 -22.81
C PRO A 155 -6.07 15.77 -22.07
N ASP A 156 -5.10 16.67 -22.23
CA ASP A 156 -3.76 16.51 -21.64
C ASP A 156 -3.82 16.25 -20.13
N GLU A 157 -4.84 16.76 -19.43
CA GLU A 157 -5.13 16.46 -18.02
C GLU A 157 -5.38 14.97 -17.73
N PHE A 158 -6.01 14.24 -18.65
CA PHE A 158 -6.18 12.79 -18.51
C PHE A 158 -4.85 12.07 -18.69
N MET A 159 -4.00 12.51 -19.62
CA MET A 159 -2.67 11.94 -19.81
C MET A 159 -1.77 12.23 -18.61
N GLU A 160 -1.84 13.43 -18.03
CA GLU A 160 -1.17 13.76 -16.77
C GLU A 160 -1.68 12.90 -15.62
N LYS A 161 -2.99 12.76 -15.43
CA LYS A 161 -3.56 11.87 -14.41
C LYS A 161 -3.15 10.41 -14.60
N VAL A 162 -3.12 9.92 -15.83
CA VAL A 162 -2.65 8.55 -16.13
C VAL A 162 -1.18 8.40 -15.79
N LYS A 163 -0.35 9.41 -16.08
CA LYS A 163 1.07 9.40 -15.71
C LYS A 163 1.27 9.41 -14.20
N GLU A 164 0.55 10.27 -13.47
CA GLU A 164 0.55 10.31 -12.01
C GLU A 164 0.12 8.96 -11.41
N GLN A 165 -0.92 8.34 -11.97
CA GLN A 165 -1.38 7.02 -11.56
C GLN A 165 -0.32 5.96 -11.82
N GLN A 166 0.37 5.99 -12.97
CA GLN A 166 1.46 5.06 -13.24
C GLN A 166 2.64 5.24 -12.27
N GLU A 167 3.00 6.49 -11.96
CA GLU A 167 4.05 6.78 -10.97
C GLU A 167 3.66 6.31 -9.56
N LEU A 168 2.38 6.45 -9.19
CA LEU A 168 1.84 5.93 -7.94
C LEU A 168 1.90 4.39 -7.91
N ILE A 169 1.48 3.72 -8.99
CA ILE A 169 1.56 2.27 -9.13
C ILE A 169 3.00 1.77 -8.99
N MET A 170 3.97 2.43 -9.64
CA MET A 170 5.38 2.06 -9.51
C MET A 170 5.91 2.23 -8.09
N ARG A 171 5.47 3.27 -7.37
CA ARG A 171 5.83 3.46 -5.95
C ARG A 171 5.22 2.37 -5.07
N MET A 172 3.95 2.03 -5.30
CA MET A 172 3.27 0.95 -4.57
C MET A 172 3.90 -0.41 -4.84
N GLN A 173 4.30 -0.70 -6.08
CA GLN A 173 5.00 -1.95 -6.42
C GLN A 173 6.36 -2.06 -5.73
N ARG A 174 7.13 -0.96 -5.67
CA ARG A 174 8.39 -0.93 -4.92
C ARG A 174 8.17 -1.17 -3.43
N ALA A 175 7.18 -0.48 -2.84
CA ALA A 175 6.84 -0.69 -1.43
C ALA A 175 6.40 -2.14 -1.16
N LEU A 176 5.57 -2.72 -2.02
CA LEU A 176 5.16 -4.13 -1.93
C LEU A 176 6.37 -5.07 -1.97
N TRP A 177 7.30 -4.85 -2.90
CA TRP A 177 8.51 -5.66 -2.99
C TRP A 177 9.39 -5.55 -1.73
N GLU A 178 9.54 -4.35 -1.17
CA GLU A 178 10.24 -4.15 0.10
C GLU A 178 9.54 -4.87 1.26
N TYR A 179 8.20 -4.83 1.31
CA TYR A 179 7.43 -5.56 2.31
C TYR A 179 7.56 -7.07 2.14
N GLU A 180 7.50 -7.60 0.92
CA GLU A 180 7.71 -9.02 0.63
C GLU A 180 9.09 -9.49 1.07
N LYS A 181 10.12 -8.69 0.78
CA LYS A 181 11.48 -8.95 1.24
C LYS A 181 11.56 -9.00 2.77
N ASN A 182 11.01 -7.98 3.44
CA ASN A 182 10.97 -7.94 4.91
C ASN A 182 10.23 -9.16 5.50
N VAL A 183 9.11 -9.56 4.89
CA VAL A 183 8.38 -10.77 5.29
C VAL A 183 9.23 -12.03 5.12
N GLY A 184 10.01 -12.12 4.04
CA GLY A 184 10.99 -13.18 3.83
C GLY A 184 12.03 -13.24 4.97
N ASP A 185 12.61 -12.09 5.31
CA ASP A 185 13.60 -11.99 6.39
C ASP A 185 13.00 -12.36 7.75
N TYR A 186 11.77 -11.90 8.05
CA TYR A 186 11.06 -12.29 9.27
C TYR A 186 10.77 -13.78 9.34
N ARG A 187 10.38 -14.41 8.22
CA ARG A 187 10.19 -15.88 8.17
C ARG A 187 11.50 -16.61 8.46
N ALA A 188 12.62 -16.18 7.88
CA ALA A 188 13.92 -16.76 8.16
C ALA A 188 14.31 -16.61 9.66
N ASN A 189 14.05 -15.44 10.24
CA ASN A 189 14.28 -15.19 11.67
C ASN A 189 13.41 -16.09 12.56
N VAL A 190 12.14 -16.31 12.22
CA VAL A 190 11.25 -17.22 12.96
C VAL A 190 11.79 -18.65 12.95
N VAL A 191 12.27 -19.14 11.80
CA VAL A 191 12.87 -20.48 11.70
C VAL A 191 14.13 -20.59 12.56
N MET A 192 15.01 -19.58 12.54
CA MET A 192 16.19 -19.55 13.41
C MET A 192 15.81 -19.53 14.90
N LEU A 193 14.82 -18.74 15.28
CA LEU A 193 14.33 -18.68 16.66
C LEU A 193 13.73 -20.01 17.11
N GLN A 194 12.95 -20.66 16.25
CA GLN A 194 12.41 -22.00 16.51
C GLN A 194 13.54 -23.02 16.74
N ALA A 195 14.56 -23.04 15.88
CA ALA A 195 15.73 -23.90 16.06
C ALA A 195 16.45 -23.63 17.38
N ARG A 196 16.59 -22.36 17.78
CA ARG A 196 17.18 -21.97 19.06
C ARG A 196 16.34 -22.44 20.25
N VAL A 197 15.02 -22.32 20.18
CA VAL A 197 14.10 -22.82 21.21
C VAL A 197 14.22 -24.33 21.35
N SER A 198 14.23 -25.09 20.25
CA SER A 198 14.43 -26.54 20.27
C SER A 198 15.76 -26.91 20.93
N LYS A 199 16.84 -26.18 20.62
CA LYS A 199 18.14 -26.41 21.25
C LYS A 199 18.14 -26.16 22.76
N LEU A 200 17.47 -25.09 23.19
CA LEU A 200 17.33 -24.78 24.62
C LEU A 200 16.50 -25.84 25.34
N GLN A 201 15.44 -26.37 24.70
CA GLN A 201 14.65 -27.47 25.26
C GLN A 201 15.47 -28.75 25.40
N GLU A 202 16.30 -29.11 24.41
CA GLU A 202 17.24 -30.24 24.53
C GLU A 202 18.22 -30.05 25.69
N GLN A 203 18.80 -28.86 25.83
CA GLN A 203 19.71 -28.56 26.94
C GLN A 203 19.00 -28.66 28.29
N LEU A 204 17.78 -28.14 28.39
CA LEU A 204 16.97 -28.22 29.60
C LEU A 204 16.69 -29.68 29.98
N MET A 205 16.30 -30.51 29.01
CA MET A 205 16.10 -31.94 29.23
C MET A 205 17.39 -32.63 29.72
N TRP A 206 18.51 -32.33 29.08
CA TRP A 206 19.81 -32.87 29.49
C TRP A 206 20.21 -32.44 30.91
N TYR A 207 19.96 -31.18 31.29
CA TYR A 207 20.20 -30.72 32.66
C TYR A 207 19.26 -31.39 33.67
N GLN A 208 17.99 -31.60 33.32
CA GLN A 208 17.05 -32.34 34.16
C GLN A 208 17.52 -33.78 34.39
N GLU A 209 17.99 -34.48 33.35
CA GLU A 209 18.56 -35.82 33.50
C GLU A 209 19.82 -35.85 34.39
N ARG A 210 20.67 -34.82 34.30
CA ARG A 210 21.84 -34.72 35.20
C ARG A 210 21.42 -34.45 36.63
N LEU A 211 20.43 -33.60 36.85
CA LEU A 211 19.91 -33.33 38.18
C LEU A 211 19.25 -34.57 38.79
N THR A 212 18.46 -35.32 38.03
CA THR A 212 17.86 -36.57 38.54
C THR A 212 18.94 -37.58 38.91
N LYS A 213 19.98 -37.76 38.08
CA LYS A 213 21.14 -38.60 38.42
C LYS A 213 21.84 -38.14 39.70
N ALA A 214 22.14 -36.85 39.82
CA ALA A 214 22.78 -36.29 41.02
C ALA A 214 21.91 -36.47 42.28
N VAL A 215 20.58 -36.36 42.16
CA VAL A 215 19.65 -36.63 43.27
C VAL A 215 19.69 -38.09 43.67
N VAL A 216 19.73 -39.03 42.72
CA VAL A 216 19.88 -40.47 43.04
C VAL A 216 21.22 -40.76 43.71
N GLU A 217 22.32 -40.18 43.22
CA GLU A 217 23.64 -40.31 43.84
C GLU A 217 23.64 -39.77 45.28
N LEU A 218 23.02 -38.60 45.51
CA LEU A 218 22.89 -38.00 46.84
C LEU A 218 22.06 -38.88 47.77
N GLN A 219 20.96 -39.47 47.29
CA GLN A 219 20.16 -40.43 48.05
C GLN A 219 20.96 -41.69 48.40
N SER A 220 21.78 -42.21 47.48
CA SER A 220 22.69 -43.33 47.75
C SER A 220 23.69 -42.98 48.85
N MET A 221 24.34 -41.81 48.77
CA MET A 221 25.27 -41.33 49.80
C MET A 221 24.56 -41.14 51.15
N GLN A 222 23.33 -40.63 51.17
CA GLN A 222 22.55 -40.52 52.41
C GLN A 222 22.28 -41.90 53.03
N GLN A 223 21.96 -42.91 52.23
CA GLN A 223 21.76 -44.28 52.73
C GLN A 223 23.06 -44.90 53.26
N GLU A 224 24.18 -44.67 52.59
CA GLU A 224 25.51 -45.11 53.06
C GLU A 224 25.89 -44.43 54.38
N LEU A 225 25.65 -43.12 54.52
CA LEU A 225 25.88 -42.40 55.78
C LEU A 225 25.02 -42.93 56.92
N VAL A 226 23.75 -43.26 56.65
CA VAL A 226 22.87 -43.90 57.64
C VAL A 226 23.42 -45.26 58.05
N ARG A 227 23.85 -46.10 57.09
CA ARG A 227 24.47 -47.40 57.38
C ARG A 227 25.75 -47.27 58.21
N LEU A 228 26.64 -46.35 57.83
CA LEU A 228 27.89 -46.09 58.56
C LEU A 228 27.61 -45.57 59.97
N ARG A 229 26.63 -44.68 60.14
CA ARG A 229 26.18 -44.20 61.45
C ARG A 229 25.70 -45.37 62.32
N ASP A 230 24.88 -46.26 61.77
CA ASP A 230 24.36 -47.42 62.50
C ASP A 230 25.48 -48.40 62.86
N GLU A 231 26.44 -48.63 61.96
CA GLU A 231 27.64 -49.44 62.24
C GLU A 231 28.50 -48.83 63.36
N VAL A 232 28.75 -47.52 63.33
CA VAL A 232 29.46 -46.80 64.40
C VAL A 232 28.71 -46.92 65.72
N PHE A 233 27.39 -46.82 65.72
CA PHE A 233 26.57 -47.01 66.92
C PHE A 233 26.71 -48.43 67.48
N VAL A 234 26.63 -49.46 66.64
CA VAL A 234 26.84 -50.86 67.05
C VAL A 234 28.24 -51.06 67.64
N ARG A 235 29.28 -50.56 66.97
CA ARG A 235 30.67 -50.62 67.50
C ARG A 235 30.82 -49.86 68.81
N GLY A 236 30.11 -48.76 68.99
CA GLY A 236 30.04 -48.04 70.26
C GLY A 236 29.44 -48.88 71.38
N VAL A 237 28.32 -49.56 71.11
CA VAL A 237 27.69 -50.48 72.07
C VAL A 237 28.59 -51.68 72.38
N GLU A 238 29.27 -52.25 71.38
CA GLU A 238 30.27 -53.32 71.58
C GLU A 238 31.44 -52.84 72.44
N ALA A 239 31.96 -51.63 72.19
CA ALA A 239 33.02 -51.04 72.99
C ALA A 239 32.58 -50.83 74.46
N GLU A 240 31.36 -50.36 74.70
CA GLU A 240 30.79 -50.26 76.06
C GLU A 240 30.60 -51.63 76.72
N ALA A 241 30.21 -52.66 75.96
CA ALA A 241 30.10 -54.02 76.47
C ALA A 241 31.47 -54.60 76.83
N LEU A 242 32.48 -54.38 76.00
CA LEU A 242 33.87 -54.73 76.28
C LEU A 242 34.41 -53.99 77.51
N GLU A 243 34.08 -52.71 77.67
CA GLU A 243 34.46 -51.94 78.84
C GLU A 243 33.81 -52.49 80.12
N ARG A 244 32.52 -52.85 80.07
CA ARG A 244 31.85 -53.54 81.17
C ARG A 244 32.49 -54.90 81.48
N GLY A 245 32.86 -55.67 80.47
CA GLY A 245 33.61 -56.92 80.62
C GLY A 245 34.96 -56.71 81.29
N ARG A 246 35.72 -55.70 80.85
CA ARG A 246 36.99 -55.29 81.47
C ARG A 246 36.82 -54.93 82.94
N ARG A 247 35.80 -54.14 83.29
CA ARG A 247 35.52 -53.77 84.70
C ARG A 247 35.25 -55.01 85.56
N ARG A 248 34.42 -55.94 85.07
CA ARG A 248 34.16 -57.21 85.77
C ARG A 248 35.43 -58.05 85.94
N LEU A 249 36.30 -58.10 84.93
CA LEU A 249 37.59 -58.80 85.05
C LEU A 249 38.47 -58.15 86.10
N VAL A 250 38.52 -56.82 86.17
CA VAL A 250 39.22 -56.10 87.24
C VAL A 250 38.62 -56.46 88.60
N ASP A 251 37.30 -56.42 88.76
CA ASP A 251 36.64 -56.81 90.02
C ASP A 251 36.93 -58.27 90.42
N ILE A 252 37.01 -59.19 89.46
CA ILE A 252 37.37 -60.59 89.71
C ILE A 252 38.85 -60.70 90.12
N VAL A 253 39.74 -59.99 89.43
CA VAL A 253 41.17 -59.95 89.77
C VAL A 253 41.36 -59.40 91.18
N ASP A 254 40.64 -58.34 91.56
CA ASP A 254 40.70 -57.78 92.91
C ASP A 254 40.16 -58.77 93.96
N ARG A 255 39.05 -59.46 93.67
CA ARG A 255 38.54 -60.53 94.54
C ARG A 255 39.50 -61.69 94.68
N LEU A 256 40.14 -62.13 93.59
CA LEU A 256 41.17 -63.17 93.63
C LEU A 256 42.40 -62.68 94.39
N GLY A 257 42.75 -61.39 94.28
CA GLY A 257 43.76 -60.73 95.10
C GLY A 257 43.43 -60.84 96.58
N HIS A 258 42.20 -60.51 96.99
CA HIS A 258 41.74 -60.67 98.37
C HIS A 258 41.71 -62.13 98.83
N VAL A 259 41.31 -63.08 97.97
CA VAL A 259 41.39 -64.51 98.31
C VAL A 259 42.85 -64.94 98.49
N ALA A 260 43.76 -64.47 97.64
CA ALA A 260 45.18 -64.74 97.78
C ALA A 260 45.74 -64.13 99.07
N GLU A 261 45.34 -62.90 99.43
CA GLU A 261 45.65 -62.28 100.72
C GLU A 261 45.16 -63.14 101.88
N ILE A 262 43.89 -63.57 101.86
CA ILE A 262 43.32 -64.46 102.90
C ILE A 262 44.09 -65.80 102.95
N LEU A 263 44.47 -66.36 101.82
CA LEU A 263 45.26 -67.60 101.79
C LEU A 263 46.68 -67.37 102.34
N THR A 264 47.28 -66.20 102.10
CA THR A 264 48.55 -65.85 102.73
C THR A 264 48.42 -65.65 104.22
N THR A 265 47.36 -65.00 104.72
CA THR A 265 47.13 -64.86 106.16
C THR A 265 46.84 -66.22 106.79
N TRP A 266 46.06 -67.09 106.14
CA TRP A 266 45.84 -68.46 106.61
C TRP A 266 47.14 -69.28 106.62
N ARG A 267 48.01 -69.07 105.63
CA ARG A 267 49.34 -69.71 105.60
C ARG A 267 50.21 -69.19 106.74
N GLU A 268 50.17 -67.91 107.04
CA GLU A 268 50.87 -67.30 108.17
C GLU A 268 50.31 -67.83 109.51
N GLU A 269 48.99 -67.89 109.68
CA GLU A 269 48.33 -68.49 110.86
C GLU A 269 48.65 -69.98 111.01
N ILE A 270 48.71 -70.76 109.92
CA ILE A 270 49.13 -72.17 109.95
C ILE A 270 50.61 -72.27 110.34
N ALA A 271 51.48 -71.39 109.84
CA ALA A 271 52.89 -71.36 110.23
C ALA A 271 53.06 -70.97 111.72
N GLU A 272 52.23 -70.06 112.23
CA GLU A 272 52.16 -69.73 113.67
C GLU A 272 51.66 -70.93 114.51
N LEU A 273 50.69 -71.71 114.01
CA LEU A 273 50.21 -72.93 114.68
C LEU A 273 51.23 -74.08 114.64
N GLU A 274 52.04 -74.20 113.58
CA GLU A 274 53.13 -75.16 113.49
C GLU A 274 54.30 -74.77 114.41
N THR A 275 54.60 -73.48 114.54
CA THR A 275 55.61 -72.99 115.50
C THR A 275 55.15 -73.09 116.95
N ALA A 276 53.85 -72.96 117.23
CA ALA A 276 53.28 -73.20 118.58
C ALA A 276 53.28 -74.68 119.00
N LYS A 277 53.41 -75.63 118.05
CA LYS A 277 53.50 -77.08 118.32
C LYS A 277 54.93 -77.62 118.48
N THR A 278 55.93 -76.75 118.51
CA THR A 278 57.33 -77.15 118.81
C THR A 278 57.86 -76.40 120.04
N PRO A 279 57.92 -77.02 121.24
CA PRO A 279 58.63 -76.44 122.37
C PRO A 279 60.15 -76.55 122.14
N LYS A 280 60.86 -75.42 122.17
CA LYS A 280 62.33 -75.37 122.29
C LYS A 280 62.75 -75.47 123.77
N PRO A 281 63.93 -76.05 124.05
CA PRO A 281 64.39 -76.42 125.39
C PRO A 281 64.98 -75.23 126.16
N GLU A 282 64.82 -75.21 127.48
CA GLU A 282 65.61 -74.38 128.39
C GLU A 282 66.48 -75.26 129.30
N GLU A 283 67.78 -75.25 129.06
CA GLU A 283 68.82 -75.57 130.05
C GLU A 283 69.11 -74.33 130.88
N LYS A 284 69.08 -74.45 132.22
CA LYS A 284 69.86 -73.61 133.14
C LYS A 284 70.46 -74.44 134.26
N GLU A 285 71.78 -74.59 134.16
CA GLU A 285 72.81 -74.41 135.20
C GLU A 285 72.59 -75.00 136.61
N ALA A 286 73.24 -76.14 136.81
CA ALA A 286 74.28 -76.41 137.83
C ALA A 286 74.30 -75.57 139.14
N LYS A 287 74.04 -76.25 140.28
CA LYS A 287 75.05 -76.68 141.30
C LYS A 287 74.40 -76.93 142.67
N SER A 288 74.64 -78.12 143.25
CA SER A 288 75.07 -78.27 144.66
C SER A 288 75.17 -79.75 145.07
N LYS A 289 76.40 -80.14 145.47
CA LYS A 289 76.84 -81.27 146.32
C LYS A 289 76.86 -82.68 145.75
#